data_AF-A0A8K1CHP1-F1
#
_entry.id   AF-A0A8K1CHP1-F1
#
_cell.length_a   1.000
_cell.length_b   1.000
_cell.length_c   1.000
_cell.angle_alpha   90.00
_cell.angle_beta   90.00
_cell.angle_gamma   90.00
#
_symmetry.space_group_name_H-M   'P 1'
#
loop_
_entity.id
_entity.type
_entity.pdbx_description
1 polymer ?
#
loop_
_entity_poly.entity_id
_entity_poly.type
_entity_poly.pdbx_seq_one_letter_code
_entity_poly.pdbx_strand_id
1 'polypeptide(L)'
;MASPKDATTALMASAAATAAGSYLEETRTEEIPEIPIRVTLGDATLSMGISGQWELEHSALQECIQRAEQLKERNDALEKENALLKERCTRLTEESNMEKFKCQLLVEMLALSSLDEERSRVEAESERARTASLRNDLLVLMEKARKEGVDVRSLAAVLPVP
;
A
#
# COMPACT_ATOMS: atom_id res chain seq x y z
N MET A 1 5.82 17.38 -41.55
CA MET A 1 5.86 17.61 -43.01
C MET A 1 5.46 19.05 -43.29
N ALA A 2 6.29 19.70 -44.11
CA ALA A 2 6.22 21.02 -44.77
C ALA A 2 4.94 21.89 -44.69
N SER A 3 5.11 23.17 -44.35
CA SER A 3 4.53 24.31 -45.11
C SER A 3 5.29 24.43 -46.46
N PRO A 4 4.83 25.09 -47.56
CA PRO A 4 4.21 26.44 -47.56
C PRO A 4 3.38 26.88 -48.83
N LYS A 5 3.09 28.19 -48.91
CA LYS A 5 3.02 29.10 -50.11
C LYS A 5 1.69 29.37 -50.87
N ASP A 6 1.25 30.64 -50.71
CA ASP A 6 0.95 31.70 -51.71
C ASP A 6 0.83 31.37 -53.21
N ALA A 7 -0.20 31.95 -53.86
CA ALA A 7 -0.15 32.68 -55.17
C ALA A 7 -1.61 32.94 -55.64
N THR A 8 -2.19 34.15 -55.55
CA THR A 8 -2.09 35.33 -56.44
C THR A 8 -2.50 35.10 -57.93
N THR A 9 -3.56 35.83 -58.30
CA THR A 9 -3.83 36.54 -59.57
C THR A 9 -4.34 35.84 -60.84
N ALA A 10 -5.18 36.64 -61.55
CA ALA A 10 -5.51 36.66 -62.98
C ALA A 10 -6.63 35.69 -63.43
N LEU A 11 -7.58 36.04 -64.31
CA LEU A 11 -7.77 37.19 -65.19
C LEU A 11 -9.24 37.15 -65.73
N MET A 12 -9.82 38.35 -65.93
CA MET A 12 -10.72 38.80 -67.01
C MET A 12 -11.97 38.02 -67.48
N ALA A 13 -13.05 38.81 -67.58
CA ALA A 13 -13.92 39.07 -68.75
C ALA A 13 -15.39 39.15 -68.28
N SER A 14 -16.34 39.89 -68.84
CA SER A 14 -16.46 40.94 -69.86
C SER A 14 -17.96 41.28 -69.88
N ALA A 15 -18.31 42.54 -70.15
CA ALA A 15 -19.66 43.09 -70.04
C ALA A 15 -20.67 42.67 -71.15
N ALA A 16 -21.97 42.72 -70.82
CA ALA A 16 -23.11 43.08 -71.69
C ALA A 16 -24.37 43.25 -70.81
N ALA A 17 -24.88 44.46 -70.57
CA ALA A 17 -25.87 45.20 -71.36
C ALA A 17 -27.35 44.93 -70.96
N THR A 18 -27.89 45.88 -70.18
CA THR A 18 -29.19 46.60 -70.33
C THR A 18 -30.49 45.82 -70.63
N ALA A 19 -31.48 45.92 -69.73
CA ALA A 19 -32.71 46.72 -69.91
C ALA A 19 -33.94 46.19 -69.12
N ALA A 20 -34.65 47.14 -68.50
CA ALA A 20 -36.10 47.17 -68.28
C ALA A 20 -36.77 46.15 -67.34
N GLY A 21 -36.92 46.57 -66.08
CA GLY A 21 -38.23 46.74 -65.42
C GLY A 21 -39.09 45.50 -65.14
N SER A 22 -39.23 45.18 -63.85
CA SER A 22 -40.57 44.99 -63.26
C SER A 22 -40.51 45.23 -61.75
N TYR A 23 -41.47 46.01 -61.29
CA TYR A 23 -41.80 46.19 -59.88
C TYR A 23 -42.26 44.84 -59.31
N LEU A 24 -41.54 44.31 -58.33
CA LEU A 24 -42.13 43.51 -57.26
C LEU A 24 -41.44 43.89 -55.95
N GLU A 25 -42.27 44.27 -54.99
CA GLU A 25 -41.93 44.50 -53.60
C GLU A 25 -41.24 43.27 -53.02
N GLU A 26 -39.92 43.31 -52.86
CA GLU A 26 -39.21 42.48 -51.90
C GLU A 26 -39.03 43.31 -50.64
N THR A 27 -39.88 43.06 -49.65
CA THR A 27 -39.60 43.42 -48.26
C THR A 27 -38.28 42.77 -47.87
N ARG A 28 -37.18 43.50 -48.02
CA ARG A 28 -35.93 43.22 -47.33
C ARG A 28 -36.21 43.27 -45.82
N THR A 29 -36.51 42.13 -45.23
CA THR A 29 -36.03 41.87 -43.88
C THR A 29 -34.52 41.76 -43.99
N GLU A 30 -33.85 42.91 -43.94
CA GLU A 30 -32.44 42.96 -43.60
C GLU A 30 -32.36 42.34 -42.20
N GLU A 31 -31.92 41.09 -42.10
CA GLU A 31 -31.46 40.50 -40.85
C GLU A 31 -30.34 41.42 -40.37
N ILE A 32 -30.69 42.34 -39.47
CA ILE A 32 -29.71 43.23 -38.84
C ILE A 32 -28.73 42.30 -38.13
N PRO A 33 -27.45 42.23 -38.52
CA PRO A 33 -26.49 41.42 -37.79
C PRO A 33 -26.42 42.00 -36.37
N GLU A 34 -26.88 41.23 -35.39
CA GLU A 34 -26.83 41.60 -33.98
C GLU A 34 -25.38 41.96 -33.63
N ILE A 35 -25.15 43.23 -33.30
CA ILE A 35 -23.84 43.72 -32.90
C ILE A 35 -23.57 43.11 -31.52
N PRO A 36 -22.55 42.25 -31.36
CA PRO A 36 -22.26 41.65 -30.07
C PRO A 36 -21.88 42.75 -29.07
N ILE A 37 -22.71 42.94 -28.04
CA ILE A 37 -22.47 43.92 -27.00
C ILE A 37 -21.38 43.35 -26.08
N ARG A 38 -20.22 44.02 -26.07
CA ARG A 38 -19.11 43.73 -25.16
C ARG A 38 -18.89 44.95 -24.27
N VAL A 39 -19.00 44.76 -22.96
CA VAL A 39 -18.76 45.79 -21.93
C VAL A 39 -17.55 45.37 -21.11
N THR A 40 -16.47 46.15 -21.17
CA THR A 40 -15.27 45.91 -20.37
C THR A 40 -15.24 46.86 -19.18
N LEU A 41 -15.18 46.31 -17.96
CA LEU A 41 -14.91 47.05 -16.72
C LEU A 41 -13.64 46.48 -16.09
N GLY A 42 -12.51 47.17 -16.28
CA GLY A 42 -11.22 46.69 -15.78
C GLY A 42 -10.88 45.30 -16.34
N ASP A 43 -10.71 44.33 -15.45
CA ASP A 43 -10.32 42.95 -15.77
C ASP A 43 -11.53 42.03 -16.06
N ALA A 44 -12.74 42.60 -16.04
CA ALA A 44 -14.00 41.91 -16.30
C ALA A 44 -14.56 42.33 -17.67
N THR A 45 -14.86 41.34 -18.50
CA THR A 45 -15.53 41.51 -19.79
C THR A 45 -16.90 40.85 -19.73
N LEU A 46 -17.95 41.62 -19.96
CA LEU A 46 -19.32 41.14 -20.11
C LEU A 46 -19.65 41.07 -21.59
N SER A 47 -20.01 39.90 -22.11
CA SER A 47 -20.49 39.72 -23.47
C SER A 47 -21.91 39.19 -23.48
N MET A 48 -22.75 39.71 -24.37
CA MET A 48 -24.08 39.18 -24.61
C MET A 48 -24.01 38.13 -25.73
N GLY A 49 -24.34 36.87 -25.41
CA GLY A 49 -24.38 35.78 -26.38
C GLY A 49 -25.63 35.83 -27.28
N ILE A 50 -25.64 35.00 -28.33
CA ILE A 50 -26.73 34.90 -29.33
C ILE A 50 -28.08 34.48 -28.70
N SER A 51 -28.04 33.91 -27.49
CA SER A 51 -29.22 33.54 -26.68
C SER A 51 -29.74 34.68 -25.80
N GLY A 52 -29.13 35.88 -25.85
CA GLY A 52 -29.44 37.01 -24.97
C GLY A 52 -28.94 36.85 -23.54
N GLN A 53 -28.10 35.85 -23.26
CA GLN A 53 -27.49 35.64 -21.95
C GLN A 53 -26.20 36.47 -21.81
N TRP A 54 -26.03 37.09 -20.65
CA TRP A 54 -24.80 37.80 -20.29
C TRP A 54 -23.77 36.82 -19.74
N GLU A 55 -22.62 36.73 -20.39
CA GLU A 55 -21.48 35.95 -19.96
C GLU A 55 -20.40 36.89 -19.40
N LEU A 56 -19.86 36.56 -18.22
CA LEU A 56 -18.82 37.33 -17.55
C LEU A 56 -17.49 36.58 -17.67
N GLU A 57 -16.59 37.11 -18.49
CA GLU A 57 -15.20 36.68 -18.59
C GLU A 57 -14.34 37.58 -17.69
N HIS A 58 -13.92 37.07 -16.52
CA HIS A 58 -12.96 37.75 -15.66
C HIS A 58 -11.70 36.90 -15.54
N SER A 59 -10.60 37.38 -16.11
CA SER A 59 -9.32 36.64 -16.20
C SER A 59 -8.80 36.19 -14.84
N ALA A 60 -8.80 37.07 -13.83
CA ALA A 60 -8.38 36.73 -12.47
C ALA A 60 -9.27 35.66 -11.82
N LEU A 61 -10.59 35.68 -12.07
CA LEU A 61 -11.50 34.63 -11.59
C LEU A 61 -11.20 33.29 -12.25
N GLN A 62 -10.96 33.29 -13.57
CA GLN A 62 -10.61 32.08 -14.31
C GLN A 62 -9.27 31.50 -13.87
N GLU A 63 -8.25 32.34 -13.64
CA GLU A 63 -6.98 31.91 -13.04
C GLU A 63 -7.16 31.32 -11.63
N CYS A 64 -8.03 31.93 -10.81
CA CYS A 64 -8.32 31.41 -9.48
C CYS A 64 -9.01 30.04 -9.54
N ILE A 65 -9.96 29.85 -10.46
CA ILE A 65 -10.62 28.55 -10.67
C ILE A 65 -9.60 27.50 -11.09
N GLN A 66 -8.75 27.79 -12.08
CA GLN A 66 -7.71 26.87 -12.53
C GLN A 66 -6.73 26.50 -11.41
N ARG A 67 -6.29 27.49 -10.61
CA ARG A 67 -5.43 27.22 -9.44
C ARG A 67 -6.15 26.38 -8.39
N ALA A 68 -7.44 26.62 -8.16
CA ALA A 68 -8.23 25.83 -7.22
C ALA A 68 -8.38 24.37 -7.69
N GLU A 69 -8.60 24.13 -8.98
CA GLU A 69 -8.64 22.80 -9.58
C GLU A 69 -7.30 22.08 -9.44
N GLN A 70 -6.18 22.73 -9.78
CA GLN A 70 -4.84 22.17 -9.62
C GLN A 70 -4.52 21.82 -8.17
N LEU A 71 -4.90 22.70 -7.23
CA LEU A 71 -4.73 22.44 -5.80
C LEU A 71 -5.59 21.28 -5.34
N LYS A 72 -6.82 21.15 -5.85
CA LYS A 72 -7.70 20.03 -5.55
C LYS A 72 -7.12 18.71 -6.06
N GLU A 73 -6.67 18.66 -7.31
CA GLU A 73 -6.02 17.46 -7.87
C GLU A 73 -4.77 17.07 -7.07
N ARG A 74 -3.95 18.06 -6.69
CA ARG A 74 -2.78 17.82 -5.86
C ARG A 74 -3.16 17.32 -4.46
N ASN A 75 -4.23 17.86 -3.88
CA ASN A 75 -4.72 17.42 -2.59
C ASN A 75 -5.21 15.97 -2.66
N ASP A 76 -6.04 15.64 -3.66
CA ASP A 76 -6.53 14.28 -3.90
C ASP A 76 -5.36 13.29 -4.11
N ALA A 77 -4.29 13.70 -4.81
CA ALA A 77 -3.09 12.89 -4.98
C ALA A 77 -2.35 12.68 -3.65
N LEU A 78 -2.16 13.75 -2.85
CA LEU A 78 -1.51 13.68 -1.55
C LEU A 78 -2.32 12.86 -0.55
N GLU A 79 -3.65 12.93 -0.57
CA GLU A 79 -4.52 12.11 0.28
C GLU A 79 -4.38 10.62 -0.04
N LYS A 80 -4.30 10.25 -1.33
CA LYS A 80 -4.03 8.87 -1.76
C LYS A 80 -2.66 8.39 -1.29
N GLU A 81 -1.61 9.20 -1.48
CA GLU A 81 -0.27 8.87 -0.99
C GLU A 81 -0.23 8.74 0.53
N ASN A 82 -0.92 9.62 1.26
CA ASN A 82 -1.01 9.56 2.71
C ASN A 82 -1.70 8.28 3.18
N ALA A 83 -2.78 7.87 2.51
CA ALA A 83 -3.46 6.61 2.80
C ALA A 83 -2.53 5.39 2.57
N LEU A 84 -1.82 5.36 1.45
CA LEU A 84 -0.83 4.30 1.14
C LEU A 84 0.32 4.27 2.16
N LEU A 85 0.81 5.44 2.59
CA LEU A 85 1.86 5.53 3.60
C LEU A 85 1.39 5.05 4.96
N LYS A 86 0.14 5.39 5.36
CA LYS A 86 -0.46 4.88 6.60
C LYS A 86 -0.57 3.37 6.58
N GLU A 87 -1.10 2.79 5.50
CA GLU A 87 -1.19 1.34 5.33
C GLU A 87 0.18 0.67 5.36
N ARG A 88 1.18 1.27 4.70
CA ARG A 88 2.56 0.76 4.74
C ARG A 88 3.14 0.81 6.15
N CYS A 89 2.88 1.88 6.92
CA CYS A 89 3.34 2.01 8.29
C CYS A 89 2.67 0.99 9.21
N THR A 90 1.36 0.75 9.09
CA THR A 90 0.66 -0.26 9.88
C THR A 90 1.22 -1.65 9.58
N ARG A 91 1.37 -2.00 8.30
CA ARG A 91 1.94 -3.29 7.90
C ARG A 91 3.36 -3.49 8.44
N LEU A 92 4.26 -2.52 8.29
CA LEU A 92 5.63 -2.61 8.83
C LEU A 92 5.65 -2.72 10.35
N THR A 93 4.71 -2.05 11.04
CA THR A 93 4.59 -2.14 12.49
C THR A 93 4.15 -3.55 12.92
N GLU A 94 3.18 -4.14 12.22
CA GLU A 94 2.73 -5.51 12.45
C GLU A 94 3.85 -6.52 12.18
N GLU A 95 4.57 -6.38 11.07
CA GLU A 95 5.73 -7.21 10.73
C GLU A 95 6.81 -7.14 11.82
N SER A 96 7.15 -5.94 12.29
CA SER A 96 8.12 -5.74 13.38
C SER A 96 7.64 -6.38 14.70
N ASN A 97 6.35 -6.26 15.02
CA ASN A 97 5.79 -6.88 16.23
C ASN A 97 5.83 -8.40 16.14
N MET A 98 5.53 -8.96 14.96
CA MET A 98 5.63 -10.41 14.72
C MET A 98 7.07 -10.91 14.84
N GLU A 99 8.05 -10.16 14.37
CA GLU A 99 9.45 -10.52 14.50
C GLU A 99 9.92 -10.49 15.95
N LYS A 100 9.54 -9.45 16.72
CA LYS A 100 9.81 -9.39 18.17
C LYS A 100 9.20 -10.58 18.91
N PHE A 101 7.95 -10.92 18.61
CA PHE A 101 7.27 -12.07 19.20
C PHE A 101 8.01 -13.38 18.87
N LYS A 102 8.41 -13.59 17.61
CA LYS A 102 9.18 -14.78 17.20
C LYS A 102 10.52 -14.86 17.95
N CYS A 103 11.26 -13.76 18.05
CA CYS A 103 12.52 -13.72 18.79
C CYS A 103 12.30 -14.03 20.28
N GLN A 104 11.29 -13.43 20.91
CA GLN A 104 10.96 -13.70 22.31
C GLN A 104 10.58 -15.17 22.53
N LEU A 105 9.71 -15.72 21.68
CA LEU A 105 9.29 -17.11 21.77
C LEU A 105 10.49 -18.06 21.61
N LEU A 106 11.41 -17.79 20.69
CA LEU A 106 12.63 -18.60 20.52
C LEU A 106 13.53 -18.55 21.76
N VAL A 107 13.67 -17.38 22.39
CA VAL A 107 14.44 -17.23 23.63
C VAL A 107 13.79 -18.02 24.77
N GLU A 108 12.48 -17.91 24.94
CA GLU A 108 11.73 -18.65 25.96
C GLU A 108 11.79 -20.17 25.74
N MET A 109 11.63 -20.62 24.49
CA MET A 109 11.75 -22.03 24.12
C MET A 109 13.16 -22.58 24.36
N LEU A 110 14.20 -21.78 24.07
CA LEU A 110 15.58 -22.17 24.36
C LEU A 110 15.81 -22.28 25.87
N ALA A 111 15.28 -21.33 26.64
CA ALA A 111 15.37 -21.36 28.10
C ALA A 111 14.66 -22.61 28.68
N LEU A 112 13.45 -22.93 28.18
CA LEU A 112 12.73 -24.14 28.57
C LEU A 112 13.50 -25.41 28.21
N SER A 113 14.01 -25.52 26.98
CA SER A 113 14.82 -26.67 26.55
C SER A 113 16.06 -26.85 27.43
N SER A 114 16.76 -25.76 27.77
CA SER A 114 17.93 -25.83 28.65
C SER A 114 17.57 -26.31 30.06
N LEU A 115 16.43 -25.88 30.59
CA LEU A 115 15.95 -26.31 31.90
C LEU A 115 15.54 -27.79 31.90
N ASP A 116 14.92 -28.26 30.82
CA ASP A 116 14.57 -29.67 30.66
C ASP A 116 15.82 -30.56 30.53
N GLU A 117 16.85 -30.11 29.81
CA GLU A 117 18.14 -30.79 29.73
C GLU A 117 18.84 -30.88 31.09
N GLU A 118 18.86 -29.79 31.86
CA GLU A 118 19.41 -29.79 33.23
C GLU A 118 18.63 -30.74 34.15
N ARG A 119 17.29 -30.70 34.11
CA ARG A 119 16.45 -31.63 34.89
C ARG A 119 16.74 -33.09 34.54
N SER A 120 16.79 -33.42 33.25
CA SER A 120 17.08 -34.77 32.79
C SER A 120 18.49 -35.25 33.22
N ARG A 121 19.49 -34.36 33.17
CA ARG A 121 20.85 -34.68 33.68
C ARG A 121 20.84 -34.97 35.18
N VAL A 122 20.16 -34.13 35.97
CA VAL A 122 20.05 -34.31 37.42
C VAL A 122 19.34 -35.63 37.76
N GLU A 123 18.25 -35.94 37.05
CA GLU A 123 17.53 -37.21 37.21
C GLU A 123 18.43 -38.41 36.91
N ALA A 124 19.14 -38.39 35.77
CA ALA A 124 20.07 -39.45 35.40
C ALA A 124 21.23 -39.61 36.40
N GLU A 125 21.78 -38.51 36.92
CA GLU A 125 22.81 -38.55 37.97
C GLU A 125 22.26 -39.12 39.28
N SER A 126 21.01 -38.77 39.65
CA SER A 126 20.35 -39.32 40.83
C SER A 126 20.11 -40.83 40.72
N GLU A 127 19.78 -41.34 39.53
CA GLU A 127 19.61 -42.77 39.28
C GLU A 127 20.95 -43.51 39.26
N ARG A 128 22.00 -42.91 38.70
CA ARG A 128 23.36 -43.44 38.79
C ARG A 128 23.84 -43.53 40.23
N ALA A 129 23.59 -42.52 41.05
CA ALA A 129 23.92 -42.53 42.48
C ALA A 129 23.12 -43.62 43.22
N ARG A 130 21.82 -43.76 42.94
CA ARG A 130 20.97 -44.81 43.53
C ARG A 130 21.44 -46.22 43.16
N THR A 131 21.72 -46.46 41.88
CA THR A 131 22.23 -47.76 41.40
C THR A 131 23.63 -48.07 41.96
N ALA A 132 24.51 -47.07 42.08
CA ALA A 132 25.81 -47.23 42.73
C ALA A 132 25.67 -47.57 44.23
N SER A 133 24.77 -46.89 44.95
CA SER A 133 24.46 -47.21 46.34
C SER A 133 23.96 -48.65 46.49
N LEU A 134 22.93 -49.02 45.71
CA LEU A 134 22.38 -50.38 45.71
C LEU A 134 23.44 -51.43 45.39
N ARG A 135 24.32 -51.16 44.41
CA ARG A 135 25.44 -52.03 44.07
C ARG A 135 26.40 -52.20 45.25
N ASN A 136 26.76 -51.10 45.93
CA ASN A 136 27.63 -51.15 47.10
C ASN A 136 26.97 -51.94 48.24
N ASP A 137 25.70 -51.70 48.53
CA ASP A 137 24.93 -52.43 49.55
C ASP A 137 24.90 -53.94 49.25
N LEU A 138 24.70 -54.30 47.97
CA LEU A 138 24.69 -55.70 47.51
C LEU A 138 26.07 -56.35 47.67
N LEU A 139 27.15 -55.64 47.34
CA LEU A 139 28.52 -56.13 47.57
C LEU A 139 28.81 -56.38 49.05
N VAL A 140 28.41 -55.46 49.94
CA VAL A 140 28.56 -55.60 51.39
C VAL A 140 27.79 -56.82 51.91
N LEU A 141 26.54 -57.00 51.45
CA LEU A 141 25.73 -58.17 51.79
C LEU A 141 26.38 -59.48 51.33
N MET A 142 26.93 -59.52 50.12
CA MET A 142 27.63 -60.70 49.60
C MET A 142 28.90 -61.00 50.40
N GLU A 143 29.67 -59.99 50.79
CA GLU A 143 30.84 -60.18 51.66
C GLU A 143 30.46 -60.73 53.03
N LYS A 144 29.36 -60.25 53.62
CA LYS A 144 28.85 -60.75 54.90
C LYS A 144 28.38 -62.20 54.78
N ALA A 145 27.60 -62.53 53.75
CA ALA A 145 27.14 -63.90 53.47
C ALA A 145 28.32 -64.86 53.29
N ARG A 146 29.39 -64.42 52.60
CA ARG A 146 30.63 -65.20 52.43
C ARG A 146 31.34 -65.45 53.77
N LYS A 147 31.39 -64.47 54.66
CA LYS A 147 31.99 -64.61 56.01
C LYS A 147 31.18 -65.55 56.91
N GLU A 148 29.86 -65.56 56.75
CA GLU A 148 28.94 -66.42 57.50
C GLU A 148 28.81 -67.84 56.91
N GLY A 149 29.50 -68.13 55.80
CA GLY A 149 29.51 -69.47 55.18
C GLY A 149 28.25 -69.81 54.38
N VAL A 150 27.42 -68.82 54.05
CA VAL A 150 26.20 -68.98 53.25
C VAL A 150 26.56 -69.14 51.76
N ASP A 151 26.05 -70.17 51.10
CA ASP A 151 26.35 -70.42 49.67
C ASP A 151 25.72 -69.34 48.79
N VAL A 152 26.58 -68.45 48.31
CA VAL A 152 26.27 -67.27 47.50
C VAL A 152 25.56 -67.64 46.19
N ARG A 153 25.75 -68.87 45.69
CA ARG A 153 25.06 -69.39 44.49
C ARG A 153 23.56 -69.58 44.69
N SER A 154 23.12 -69.85 45.92
CA SER A 154 21.69 -69.95 46.25
C SER A 154 21.01 -68.58 46.29
N LEU A 155 21.73 -67.52 46.67
CA LEU A 155 21.20 -66.15 46.70
C LEU A 155 20.97 -65.58 45.29
N ALA A 156 21.85 -65.87 44.34
CA ALA A 156 21.71 -65.46 42.94
C ALA A 156 20.49 -66.09 42.24
N ALA A 157 19.99 -67.23 42.76
CA ALA A 157 18.76 -67.86 42.26
C ALA A 157 17.47 -67.22 42.81
N VAL A 158 17.57 -66.40 43.87
CA VAL A 158 16.42 -65.75 44.53
C VAL A 158 16.27 -64.28 44.12
N LEU A 159 17.35 -63.63 43.67
CA LEU A 159 17.27 -62.28 43.11
C LEU A 159 16.72 -62.33 41.67
N PRO A 160 15.58 -61.69 41.38
CA PRO A 160 15.07 -61.62 40.02
C PRO A 160 16.05 -60.80 39.16
N VAL A 161 16.58 -61.44 38.13
CA VAL A 161 17.29 -60.79 37.03
C VAL A 161 16.28 -59.89 36.29
N PRO A 162 16.65 -58.66 35.90
CA PRO A 162 15.78 -57.80 35.10
C PRO A 162 15.37 -58.42 33.77
#